data_AF-A0A967SUD9-F1
#
_entry.id   AF-A0A967SUD9-F1
#
_cell.length_a   1.000
_cell.length_b   1.000
_cell.length_c   1.000
_cell.angle_alpha   90.00
_cell.angle_beta   90.00
_cell.angle_gamma   90.00
#
_symmetry.space_group_name_H-M   'P 1'
#
loop_
_entity.id
_entity.type
_entity.pdbx_description
1 polymer ?
#
loop_
_entity_poly.entity_id
_entity_poly.type
_entity_poly.pdbx_seq_one_letter_code
_entity_poly.pdbx_strand_id
1 'polypeptide(L)'
;VWQANVNGNFDLFSVFYDNGVIEAYQQITSDPGDDLNPDLLEDALVWERNGSIYYSQYSIFDSTWSNEFLIDSFACKNPVTSGNQVVYEKAGYTRGYQIFVRE
;
A
#
# COMPACT_ATOMS: atom_id res chain seq x y z
N VAL A 1 -10.09 1.32 -1.17
CA VAL A 1 -8.89 1.13 -1.99
C VAL A 1 -9.00 -0.22 -2.70
N TRP A 2 -8.54 -0.34 -3.95
CA TRP A 2 -8.43 -1.61 -4.67
C TRP A 2 -7.24 -1.59 -5.63
N GLN A 3 -6.83 -2.78 -6.05
CA GLN A 3 -5.82 -3.02 -7.07
C GLN A 3 -6.50 -3.24 -8.43
N ALA A 4 -5.99 -2.62 -9.51
CA ALA A 4 -6.46 -2.88 -10.87
C ALA A 4 -5.34 -2.76 -11.91
N ASN A 5 -5.37 -3.61 -12.94
CA ASN A 5 -4.47 -3.51 -14.09
C ASN A 5 -5.18 -2.83 -15.27
N VAL A 6 -4.99 -1.51 -15.39
CA VAL A 6 -5.68 -0.68 -16.40
C VAL A 6 -4.73 -0.09 -17.46
N ASN A 7 -3.42 -0.11 -17.20
CA ASN A 7 -2.37 0.54 -17.99
C ASN A 7 -1.13 -0.37 -18.22
N GLY A 8 -1.23 -1.67 -17.93
CA GLY A 8 -0.17 -2.66 -18.21
C GLY A 8 0.57 -3.18 -16.98
N ASN A 9 0.34 -2.57 -15.82
CA ASN A 9 0.78 -3.01 -14.49
C ASN A 9 -0.39 -2.87 -13.51
N PHE A 10 -0.30 -3.51 -12.34
CA PHE A 10 -1.25 -3.30 -11.26
C PHE A 10 -0.93 -2.00 -10.52
N ASP A 11 -1.88 -1.08 -10.50
CA ASP A 11 -1.81 0.15 -9.70
C ASP A 11 -2.90 0.12 -8.61
N LEU A 12 -2.75 0.98 -7.60
CA LEU A 12 -3.73 1.18 -6.55
C LEU A 12 -4.66 2.35 -6.87
N PHE A 13 -5.93 2.14 -6.57
CA PHE A 13 -7.00 3.11 -6.76
C PHE A 13 -7.80 3.27 -5.46
N SER A 14 -8.35 4.45 -5.26
CA SER A 14 -9.29 4.76 -4.18
C SER A 14 -10.56 5.37 -4.71
N VAL A 15 -11.62 5.25 -3.94
CA VAL A 15 -12.86 5.99 -4.15
C VAL A 15 -13.38 6.36 -2.78
N PHE A 16 -13.91 7.57 -2.67
CA PHE A 16 -14.51 8.06 -1.45
C PHE A 16 -16.01 7.85 -1.51
N TYR A 17 -16.56 7.39 -0.40
CA TYR A 17 -17.98 7.29 -0.19
C TYR A 17 -18.33 8.18 0.99
N ASP A 18 -19.04 9.27 0.70
CA ASP A 18 -19.55 10.17 1.72
C ASP A 18 -21.04 10.41 1.51
N ASN A 19 -21.79 10.29 2.60
CA ASN A 19 -23.22 10.59 2.67
C ASN A 19 -24.08 10.04 1.50
N GLY A 20 -23.82 8.80 1.06
CA GLY A 20 -24.57 8.15 -0.01
C GLY A 20 -24.05 8.40 -1.43
N VAL A 21 -22.96 9.15 -1.58
CA VAL A 21 -22.37 9.50 -2.87
C VAL A 21 -21.02 8.83 -3.01
N ILE A 22 -20.81 8.15 -4.13
CA ILE A 22 -19.51 7.63 -4.54
C ILE A 22 -18.87 8.68 -5.45
N GLU A 23 -17.69 9.16 -5.07
CA GLU A 23 -16.94 10.13 -5.87
C GLU A 23 -16.26 9.49 -7.09
N ALA A 24 -15.63 10.30 -7.92
CA ALA A 24 -14.74 9.78 -8.94
C ALA A 24 -13.58 9.02 -8.28
N TYR A 25 -13.12 7.94 -8.91
CA TYR A 25 -11.95 7.23 -8.41
C TYR A 25 -10.70 8.09 -8.56
N GLN A 26 -9.76 7.90 -7.63
CA GLN A 26 -8.43 8.48 -7.68
C GLN A 26 -7.41 7.35 -7.89
N GLN A 27 -6.50 7.55 -8.82
CA GLN A 27 -5.31 6.71 -8.94
C GLN A 27 -4.30 7.15 -7.88
N ILE A 28 -3.82 6.21 -7.08
CA ILE A 28 -2.90 6.45 -5.97
C ILE A 28 -1.46 6.28 -6.44
N THR A 29 -1.19 5.23 -7.20
CA THR A 29 0.13 4.88 -7.72
C THR A 29 0.11 4.84 -9.25
N SER A 30 1.25 5.15 -9.88
CA SER A 30 1.35 5.23 -11.34
C SER A 30 2.76 4.93 -11.84
N ASP A 31 3.56 4.23 -11.05
CA ASP A 31 4.89 3.81 -11.44
C ASP A 31 4.83 2.56 -12.34
N PRO A 32 5.95 2.10 -12.91
CA PRO A 32 5.93 0.94 -13.81
C PRO A 32 5.79 -0.42 -13.13
N GLY A 33 5.90 -0.51 -11.80
CA GLY A 33 5.85 -1.76 -11.04
C GLY A 33 4.43 -2.25 -10.76
N ASP A 34 4.28 -3.53 -10.46
CA ASP A 34 3.01 -4.03 -9.92
C ASP A 34 2.93 -3.71 -8.42
N ASP A 35 1.91 -2.92 -8.06
CA ASP A 35 1.48 -2.66 -6.69
C ASP A 35 0.46 -3.71 -6.24
N LEU A 36 0.87 -4.51 -5.27
CA LEU A 36 0.20 -5.73 -4.88
C LEU A 36 -0.07 -5.76 -3.38
N ASN A 37 -1.04 -6.59 -3.00
CA ASN A 37 -1.39 -6.88 -1.61
C ASN A 37 -1.59 -5.60 -0.77
N PRO A 38 -2.44 -4.65 -1.22
CA PRO A 38 -2.70 -3.45 -0.43
C PRO A 38 -3.47 -3.78 0.84
N ASP A 39 -3.13 -3.09 1.92
CA ASP A 39 -3.91 -3.08 3.15
C ASP A 39 -4.10 -1.64 3.64
N LEU A 40 -5.28 -1.35 4.17
CA LEU A 40 -5.69 -0.01 4.57
C LEU A 40 -6.35 -0.06 5.95
N LEU A 41 -5.78 0.69 6.89
CA LEU A 41 -6.40 0.95 8.18
C LEU A 41 -6.48 2.46 8.40
N GLU A 42 -7.70 2.95 8.61
CA GLU A 42 -8.00 4.38 8.72
C GLU A 42 -7.51 5.16 7.50
N ASP A 43 -6.43 5.94 7.65
CA ASP A 43 -5.80 6.75 6.61
C ASP A 43 -4.45 6.18 6.15
N ALA A 44 -3.98 5.07 6.72
CA ALA A 44 -2.71 4.44 6.44
C ALA A 44 -2.84 3.32 5.41
N LEU A 45 -2.28 3.52 4.21
CA LEU A 45 -2.21 2.52 3.15
C LEU A 45 -0.80 1.94 3.06
N VAL A 46 -0.71 0.62 3.02
CA VAL A 46 0.54 -0.11 2.76
C VAL A 46 0.36 -1.08 1.60
N TRP A 47 1.42 -1.35 0.86
CA TRP A 47 1.41 -2.30 -0.24
C TRP A 47 2.81 -2.82 -0.55
N GLU A 48 2.88 -3.89 -1.32
CA GLU A 48 4.12 -4.46 -1.85
C GLU A 48 4.34 -4.01 -3.29
N ARG A 49 5.58 -3.62 -3.61
CA ARG A 49 6.04 -3.44 -4.98
C ARG A 49 7.45 -3.99 -5.13
N ASN A 50 7.63 -4.93 -6.06
CA ASN A 50 8.94 -5.52 -6.39
C ASN A 50 9.75 -6.00 -5.16
N GLY A 51 9.08 -6.66 -4.21
CA GLY A 51 9.72 -7.17 -2.99
C GLY A 51 10.10 -6.08 -1.98
N SER A 52 9.45 -4.92 -2.05
CA SER A 52 9.61 -3.80 -1.11
C SER A 52 8.24 -3.38 -0.59
N ILE A 53 8.20 -2.89 0.65
CA ILE A 53 6.97 -2.41 1.29
C ILE A 53 6.95 -0.89 1.22
N TYR A 54 5.84 -0.35 0.73
CA TYR A 54 5.58 1.07 0.63
C TYR A 54 4.42 1.47 1.52
N TYR A 55 4.38 2.77 1.84
CA TYR A 55 3.38 3.41 2.68
C TYR A 55 2.94 4.74 2.07
N SER A 56 1.67 5.08 2.24
CA SER A 56 1.13 6.41 1.98
C SER A 56 -0.01 6.70 2.95
N GLN A 57 -0.13 7.97 3.33
CA GLN A 57 -1.19 8.45 4.24
C GLN A 57 -2.19 9.31 3.49
N TYR A 58 -3.47 9.10 3.73
CA TYR A 58 -4.52 9.95 3.20
C TYR A 58 -4.74 11.20 4.08
N SER A 59 -4.63 12.39 3.49
CA SER A 59 -5.00 13.65 4.14
C SER A 59 -6.48 13.95 3.89
N ILE A 60 -7.31 13.92 4.93
CA ILE A 60 -8.71 14.34 4.85
C ILE A 60 -8.87 15.84 4.55
N PHE A 61 -7.87 16.65 4.89
CA PHE A 61 -7.92 18.10 4.70
C PHE A 61 -7.67 18.46 3.23
N ASP A 62 -6.73 17.75 2.60
CA ASP A 62 -6.33 18.00 1.22
C ASP A 62 -7.03 17.06 0.23
N SER A 63 -7.75 16.05 0.74
CA SER A 63 -8.39 14.99 -0.03
C SER A 63 -7.45 14.25 -0.98
N THR A 64 -6.20 14.06 -0.55
CA THR A 64 -5.12 13.45 -1.35
C THR A 64 -4.30 12.47 -0.51
N TRP A 65 -3.71 11.51 -1.20
CA TRP A 65 -2.66 10.65 -0.67
C TRP A 65 -1.33 11.40 -0.60
N SER A 66 -0.51 11.07 0.39
CA SER A 66 0.86 11.56 0.49
C SER A 66 1.75 10.91 -0.59
N ASN A 67 2.96 11.44 -0.73
CA ASN A 67 4.00 10.72 -1.47
C ASN A 67 4.21 9.32 -0.90
N GLU A 68 4.71 8.41 -1.74
CA GLU A 68 5.09 7.07 -1.34
C GLU A 68 6.34 7.09 -0.45
N PHE A 69 6.31 6.36 0.65
CA PHE A 69 7.43 6.17 1.55
C PHE A 69 7.87 4.70 1.54
N LEU A 70 9.17 4.46 1.36
CA LEU A 70 9.75 3.12 1.44
C LEU A 70 9.93 2.71 2.91
N ILE A 71 9.25 1.66 3.34
CA ILE A 71 9.34 1.11 4.71
C ILE A 71 10.50 0.11 4.82
N ASP A 72 10.56 -0.83 3.88
CA ASP A 72 11.65 -1.80 3.78
C ASP A 72 11.74 -2.34 2.35
N SER A 73 12.89 -2.92 2.02
CA SER A 73 13.17 -3.50 0.71
C SER A 73 13.84 -4.88 0.83
N PHE A 74 13.96 -5.52 -0.32
CA PHE A 74 14.53 -6.86 -0.54
C PHE A 74 13.68 -8.00 0.03
N ALA A 75 12.93 -8.64 -0.88
CA ALA A 75 12.14 -9.84 -0.62
C ALA A 75 11.13 -9.71 0.52
N CYS A 76 10.54 -8.51 0.66
CA CYS A 76 9.41 -8.26 1.55
C CYS A 76 8.08 -8.53 0.84
N LYS A 77 7.09 -9.09 1.54
CA LYS A 77 5.79 -9.48 1.01
C LYS A 77 4.65 -9.32 2.00
N ASN A 78 3.43 -9.31 1.47
CA ASN A 78 2.19 -9.44 2.23
C ASN A 78 2.09 -8.46 3.42
N PRO A 79 2.25 -7.14 3.19
CA PRO A 79 2.15 -6.17 4.27
C PRO A 79 0.72 -6.08 4.79
N VAL A 80 0.60 -5.81 6.08
CA VAL A 80 -0.65 -5.43 6.75
C VAL A 80 -0.39 -4.30 7.72
N THR A 81 -1.38 -3.46 7.90
CA THR A 81 -1.44 -2.43 8.93
C THR A 81 -2.08 -2.98 10.21
N SER A 82 -1.56 -2.58 11.36
CA SER A 82 -2.09 -2.99 12.67
C SER A 82 -1.85 -1.88 13.69
N GLY A 83 -2.85 -1.03 13.89
CA GLY A 83 -2.67 0.21 14.66
C GLY A 83 -1.61 1.08 13.97
N ASN A 84 -0.62 1.54 14.74
CA ASN A 84 0.48 2.35 14.21
C ASN A 84 1.65 1.52 13.66
N GLN A 85 1.43 0.24 13.38
CA GLN A 85 2.47 -0.67 12.94
C GLN A 85 2.19 -1.20 11.53
N VAL A 86 3.27 -1.45 10.79
CA VAL A 86 3.27 -2.22 9.55
C VAL A 86 3.94 -3.56 9.81
N VAL A 87 3.20 -4.64 9.57
CA VAL A 87 3.66 -6.02 9.71
C VAL A 87 3.80 -6.64 8.33
N TYR A 88 4.91 -7.32 8.04
CA TYR A 88 5.14 -7.93 6.73
C TYR A 88 6.05 -9.16 6.82
N GLU A 89 5.99 -9.99 5.79
CA GLU A 89 6.90 -11.12 5.62
C GLU A 89 8.18 -10.65 4.93
N LYS A 90 9.35 -11.12 5.36
CA LYS A 90 10.61 -10.90 4.65
C LYS A 90 11.46 -12.16 4.63
N ALA A 91 11.95 -12.52 3.45
CA ALA A 91 12.85 -13.65 3.30
C ALA A 91 14.25 -13.29 3.82
N GLY A 92 14.79 -14.12 4.72
CA GLY A 92 16.19 -14.05 5.10
C GLY A 92 17.08 -14.69 4.03
N TYR A 93 18.37 -14.30 3.99
CA TYR A 93 19.35 -14.90 3.09
C TYR A 93 19.53 -16.42 3.29
N THR A 94 19.22 -16.95 4.48
CA THR A 94 19.52 -18.35 4.87
C THR A 94 18.37 -19.09 5.56
N ARG A 95 17.27 -18.40 5.84
CA ARG A 95 16.06 -18.93 6.48
C ARG A 95 14.88 -18.31 5.73
N GLY A 96 13.80 -19.07 5.51
CA GLY A 96 12.61 -18.63 4.77
C GLY A 96 11.96 -17.35 5.34
N TYR A 97 10.73 -17.05 4.93
CA TYR A 97 10.06 -15.83 5.38
C TYR A 97 9.92 -15.76 6.92
N GLN A 98 10.25 -14.60 7.47
CA GLN A 98 10.01 -14.23 8.87
C GLN A 98 9.08 -13.02 8.91
N ILE A 99 8.40 -12.83 10.05
CA ILE A 99 7.56 -11.66 10.28
C ILE A 99 8.39 -10.51 10.83
N PHE A 100 8.26 -9.35 10.22
CA PHE A 100 8.87 -8.08 10.63
C PHE A 100 7.78 -7.09 10.99
N VAL A 101 8.10 -6.20 11.93
CA VAL A 101 7.22 -5.13 12.39
C VAL A 101 7.98 -3.81 12.34
N ARG A 102 7.34 -2.77 11.81
CA ARG A 102 7.83 -1.38 11.79
C ARG A 102 6.79 -0.48 12.44
N GLU A 103 7.26 0.53 13.16
CA GLU A 103 6.50 1.66 13.73
C GLU A 103 6.85 2.93 12.96
#